data_AF-A0A9E2Q6C5-F1
#
_entry.id   AF-A0A9E2Q6C5-F1
#
_cell.length_a   1.000
_cell.length_b   1.000
_cell.length_c   1.000
_cell.angle_alpha   90.00
_cell.angle_beta   90.00
_cell.angle_gamma   90.00
#
_symmetry.space_group_name_H-M   'P 1'
#
loop_
_entity.id
_entity.type
_entity.pdbx_description
1 polymer ?
#
loop_
_entity_poly.entity_id
_entity_poly.type
_entity_poly.pdbx_seq_one_letter_code
_entity_poly.pdbx_strand_id
1 'polypeptide(L)'
;LATAQAVGTTAAWALNNHDVHRVVTRFGQVQDLSEPDPQDLLGSARRTGPVDLARGAARARAAAALLLALPGSVYLYQGEELGLPEVFDLPDEARQDPIWVRSAGAELGRDGCRVPLPWSADAPALGFSAPVAAPPWLPVPDWFADYAVDRQTGAPDSFLTLYRHLVRSRRRVFDADAPVRWLVPPDPAVLAFARGDGVCLVNVGGRAVALPPELDRAVVARSGADAGLPCDSAVWIDAARVPGGLRSVGWDVPSGVGAPARA
;
A
#
# COMPACT_ATOMS: atom_id res chain seq x y z
N LEU A 1 8.38 -10.52 -12.08
CA LEU A 1 9.77 -10.02 -12.03
C LEU A 1 10.67 -10.72 -13.05
N ALA A 2 10.82 -12.04 -12.99
CA ALA A 2 11.61 -12.81 -13.98
C ALA A 2 11.22 -12.53 -15.44
N THR A 3 9.91 -12.52 -15.74
CA THR A 3 9.40 -12.19 -17.09
C THR A 3 9.82 -10.81 -17.56
N ALA A 4 9.71 -9.78 -16.70
CA ALA A 4 10.09 -8.41 -17.04
C ALA A 4 11.60 -8.32 -17.35
N GLN A 5 12.44 -8.95 -16.52
CA GLN A 5 13.88 -9.06 -16.77
C GLN A 5 14.20 -9.78 -18.07
N ALA A 6 13.53 -10.90 -18.35
CA ALA A 6 13.79 -11.71 -19.55
C ALA A 6 13.56 -10.94 -20.86
N VAL A 7 12.68 -9.91 -20.83
CA VAL A 7 12.39 -9.06 -21.99
C VAL A 7 13.01 -7.66 -21.88
N GLY A 8 13.89 -7.41 -20.91
CA GLY A 8 14.59 -6.13 -20.74
C GLY A 8 13.69 -4.96 -20.30
N THR A 9 12.62 -5.24 -19.56
CA THR A 9 11.65 -4.24 -19.07
C THR A 9 11.61 -4.17 -17.54
N THR A 10 11.00 -3.11 -17.02
CA THR A 10 10.77 -2.94 -15.57
C THR A 10 9.32 -3.23 -15.21
N ALA A 11 9.09 -3.84 -14.04
CA ALA A 11 7.74 -4.00 -13.51
C ALA A 11 7.11 -2.65 -13.12
N ALA A 12 5.79 -2.57 -13.25
CA ALA A 12 4.98 -1.49 -12.70
C ALA A 12 4.14 -2.04 -11.54
N TRP A 13 4.06 -1.28 -10.46
CA TRP A 13 3.33 -1.64 -9.25
C TRP A 13 2.29 -0.58 -8.93
N ALA A 14 1.08 -0.99 -8.58
CA ALA A 14 0.02 -0.13 -8.09
C ALA A 14 -0.84 -0.92 -7.10
N LEU A 15 -1.31 -0.29 -6.02
CA LEU A 15 -2.30 -0.90 -5.12
C LEU A 15 -3.71 -0.69 -5.65
N ASN A 16 -3.96 0.49 -6.19
CA ASN A 16 -5.25 0.94 -6.70
C ASN A 16 -5.06 2.01 -7.79
N ASN A 17 -6.19 2.39 -8.38
CA ASN A 17 -6.32 3.42 -9.41
C ASN A 17 -7.77 3.94 -9.39
N HIS A 18 -8.17 4.67 -10.43
CA HIS A 18 -9.50 5.24 -10.59
C HIS A 18 -10.60 4.24 -10.99
N ASP A 19 -10.29 2.94 -11.05
CA ASP A 19 -11.19 1.87 -11.48
C ASP A 19 -11.46 0.80 -10.42
N VAL A 20 -10.71 0.80 -9.32
CA VAL A 20 -10.86 -0.18 -8.25
C VAL A 20 -11.10 0.50 -6.92
N HIS A 21 -11.66 -0.23 -5.97
CA HIS A 21 -11.90 0.34 -4.66
C HIS A 21 -10.60 0.77 -3.98
N ARG A 22 -10.68 1.78 -3.11
CA ARG A 22 -9.51 2.24 -2.34
C ARG A 22 -8.93 1.12 -1.49
N VAL A 23 -7.60 1.09 -1.39
CA VAL A 23 -6.86 -0.05 -0.83
C VAL A 23 -7.19 -0.34 0.63
N VAL A 24 -7.44 0.70 1.45
CA VAL A 24 -7.87 0.55 2.85
C VAL A 24 -9.15 -0.26 2.94
N THR A 25 -10.14 0.07 2.10
CA THR A 25 -11.39 -0.68 2.03
C THR A 25 -11.19 -2.11 1.55
N ARG A 26 -10.48 -2.30 0.43
CA ARG A 26 -10.25 -3.64 -0.15
C ARG A 26 -9.56 -4.59 0.82
N PHE A 27 -8.59 -4.11 1.59
CA PHE A 27 -7.88 -4.93 2.57
C PHE A 27 -8.60 -5.05 3.92
N GLY A 28 -9.54 -4.15 4.20
CA GLY A 28 -10.44 -4.22 5.36
C GLY A 28 -11.59 -5.21 5.17
N GLN A 29 -11.95 -5.52 3.93
CA GLN A 29 -12.97 -6.51 3.60
C GLN A 29 -12.50 -7.95 3.82
N VAL A 30 -13.47 -8.88 3.88
CA VAL A 30 -13.17 -10.31 3.78
C VAL A 30 -12.50 -10.58 2.43
N GLN A 31 -11.36 -11.24 2.48
CA GLN A 31 -10.60 -11.57 1.28
C GLN A 31 -11.25 -12.78 0.62
N ASP A 32 -11.69 -12.61 -0.62
CA ASP A 32 -12.10 -13.70 -1.48
C ASP A 32 -10.88 -14.15 -2.30
N LEU A 33 -10.53 -15.42 -2.13
CA LEU A 33 -9.38 -16.05 -2.78
C LEU A 33 -9.80 -16.95 -3.94
N SER A 34 -11.08 -16.94 -4.34
CA SER A 34 -11.53 -17.63 -5.53
C SER A 34 -10.85 -17.05 -6.78
N GLU A 35 -10.77 -17.86 -7.84
CA GLU A 35 -10.32 -17.35 -9.13
C GLU A 35 -11.26 -16.22 -9.59
N PRO A 36 -10.71 -15.09 -10.08
CA PRO A 36 -11.54 -14.00 -10.58
C PRO A 36 -12.25 -14.42 -11.86
N ASP A 37 -13.48 -13.95 -12.05
CA ASP A 37 -14.21 -14.16 -13.30
C ASP A 37 -13.46 -13.49 -14.46
N PRO A 38 -13.04 -14.25 -15.49
CA PRO A 38 -12.39 -13.67 -16.67
C PRO A 38 -13.26 -12.63 -17.42
N GLN A 39 -14.59 -12.69 -17.26
CA GLN A 39 -15.55 -11.74 -17.83
C GLN A 39 -15.72 -10.49 -16.97
N ASP A 40 -15.37 -10.53 -15.68
CA ASP A 40 -15.45 -9.40 -14.74
C ASP A 40 -14.24 -9.35 -13.80
N LEU A 41 -13.08 -9.09 -14.39
CA LEU A 41 -11.82 -9.00 -13.65
C LEU A 41 -11.83 -7.88 -12.58
N LEU A 42 -12.67 -6.85 -12.76
CA LEU A 42 -12.75 -5.70 -11.85
C LEU A 42 -13.82 -5.86 -10.77
N GLY A 43 -14.84 -6.70 -10.93
CA GLY A 43 -15.87 -6.94 -9.92
C GLY A 43 -15.31 -7.42 -8.60
N SER A 44 -14.31 -8.30 -8.64
CA SER A 44 -13.58 -8.74 -7.44
C SER A 44 -12.88 -7.59 -6.69
N ALA A 45 -12.50 -6.52 -7.40
CA ALA A 45 -11.87 -5.33 -6.83
C ALA A 45 -12.87 -4.23 -6.47
N ARG A 46 -14.17 -4.44 -6.76
CA ARG A 46 -15.29 -3.51 -6.51
C ARG A 46 -16.37 -4.13 -5.60
N ARG A 47 -16.01 -5.11 -4.76
CA ARG A 47 -16.95 -5.74 -3.82
C ARG A 47 -17.46 -4.75 -2.78
N THR A 48 -18.71 -4.93 -2.39
CA THR A 48 -19.35 -4.24 -1.27
C THR A 48 -19.50 -5.20 -0.08
N GLY A 49 -19.67 -4.67 1.12
CA GLY A 49 -19.82 -5.45 2.35
C GLY A 49 -19.09 -4.83 3.54
N PRO A 50 -19.14 -5.47 4.73
CA PRO A 50 -18.51 -4.96 5.93
C PRO A 50 -17.01 -4.72 5.74
N VAL A 51 -16.53 -3.58 6.25
CA VAL A 51 -15.12 -3.16 6.16
C VAL A 51 -14.57 -2.97 7.57
N ASP A 52 -13.52 -3.71 7.91
CA ASP A 52 -12.69 -3.41 9.08
C ASP A 52 -11.65 -2.37 8.67
N LEU A 53 -11.94 -1.09 8.94
CA LEU A 53 -11.06 0.03 8.56
C LEU A 53 -9.72 -0.01 9.27
N ALA A 54 -9.66 -0.47 10.52
CA ALA A 54 -8.41 -0.54 11.27
C ALA A 54 -7.47 -1.59 10.67
N ARG A 55 -7.99 -2.79 10.42
CA ARG A 55 -7.25 -3.86 9.72
C ARG A 55 -6.88 -3.45 8.30
N GLY A 56 -7.81 -2.83 7.58
CA GLY A 56 -7.59 -2.31 6.23
C GLY A 56 -6.47 -1.29 6.17
N ALA A 57 -6.43 -0.37 7.14
CA ALA A 57 -5.38 0.63 7.25
C ALA A 57 -4.01 0.02 7.56
N ALA A 58 -3.92 -0.93 8.50
CA ALA A 58 -2.68 -1.65 8.81
C ALA A 58 -2.12 -2.36 7.56
N ARG A 59 -2.97 -3.14 6.88
CA ARG A 59 -2.62 -3.85 5.64
C ARG A 59 -2.22 -2.92 4.52
N ALA A 60 -2.92 -1.79 4.33
CA ALA A 60 -2.58 -0.81 3.31
C ALA A 60 -1.19 -0.21 3.54
N ARG A 61 -0.84 0.11 4.79
CA ARG A 61 0.49 0.61 5.16
C ARG A 61 1.57 -0.44 4.92
N ALA A 62 1.31 -1.69 5.28
CA ALA A 62 2.23 -2.81 5.02
C ALA A 62 2.43 -3.04 3.52
N ALA A 63 1.36 -2.99 2.74
CA ALA A 63 1.41 -3.14 1.29
C ALA A 63 2.13 -1.98 0.59
N ALA A 64 1.96 -0.75 1.06
CA ALA A 64 2.72 0.40 0.57
C ALA A 64 4.22 0.21 0.80
N ALA A 65 4.62 -0.23 2.00
CA ALA A 65 6.00 -0.57 2.32
C ALA A 65 6.52 -1.75 1.48
N LEU A 66 5.70 -2.75 1.18
CA LEU A 66 6.07 -3.85 0.28
C LEU A 66 6.34 -3.34 -1.15
N LEU A 67 5.38 -2.65 -1.76
CA LEU A 67 5.50 -2.19 -3.15
C LEU A 67 6.64 -1.19 -3.34
N LEU A 68 6.80 -0.27 -2.38
CA LEU A 68 7.92 0.69 -2.41
C LEU A 68 9.28 0.03 -2.14
N ALA A 69 9.34 -1.23 -1.69
CA ALA A 69 10.59 -1.99 -1.58
C ALA A 69 10.90 -2.82 -2.84
N LEU A 70 9.96 -3.02 -3.76
CA LEU A 70 10.16 -3.80 -5.00
C LEU A 70 10.85 -2.98 -6.12
N PRO A 71 11.59 -3.62 -7.04
CA PRO A 71 12.20 -2.96 -8.20
C PRO A 71 11.16 -2.57 -9.24
N GLY A 72 11.48 -1.52 -10.01
CA GLY A 72 10.59 -0.94 -11.01
C GLY A 72 9.82 0.29 -10.51
N SER A 73 8.82 0.69 -11.29
CA SER A 73 8.04 1.92 -11.07
C SER A 73 6.84 1.64 -10.17
N VAL A 74 6.60 2.52 -9.21
CA VAL A 74 5.43 2.45 -8.31
C VAL A 74 4.52 3.64 -8.64
N TYR A 75 3.25 3.35 -8.88
CA TYR A 75 2.20 4.34 -9.14
C TYR A 75 1.35 4.44 -7.89
N LEU A 76 1.17 5.67 -7.42
CA LEU A 76 0.34 6.00 -6.27
C LEU A 76 -0.92 6.68 -6.79
N TYR A 77 -2.09 6.20 -6.37
CA TYR A 77 -3.35 6.85 -6.72
C TYR A 77 -3.67 7.95 -5.71
N GLN A 78 -4.27 9.05 -6.18
CA GLN A 78 -4.50 10.22 -5.34
C GLN A 78 -5.36 9.89 -4.10
N GLY A 79 -4.85 10.25 -2.91
CA GLY A 79 -5.49 9.96 -1.62
C GLY A 79 -5.17 8.58 -1.04
N GLU A 80 -4.41 7.73 -1.76
CA GLU A 80 -3.81 6.51 -1.20
C GLU A 80 -2.83 6.87 -0.07
N GLU A 81 -2.04 7.92 -0.28
CA GLU A 81 -1.10 8.49 0.69
C GLU A 81 -1.78 9.17 1.89
N LEU A 82 -3.11 9.32 1.84
CA LEU A 82 -3.93 9.79 2.95
C LEU A 82 -4.64 8.63 3.66
N GLY A 83 -4.56 7.40 3.14
CA GLY A 83 -5.28 6.25 3.68
C GLY A 83 -6.79 6.37 3.51
N LEU A 84 -7.26 7.06 2.46
CA LEU A 84 -8.71 7.23 2.23
C LEU A 84 -9.39 5.88 2.03
N PRO A 85 -10.48 5.60 2.77
CA PRO A 85 -11.38 4.49 2.45
C PRO A 85 -12.37 4.89 1.35
N GLU A 86 -12.97 3.86 0.76
CA GLU A 86 -13.98 3.94 -0.29
C GLU A 86 -15.25 4.67 0.15
N VAL A 87 -15.85 5.45 -0.75
CA VAL A 87 -17.17 6.09 -0.52
C VAL A 87 -18.25 5.24 -1.18
N PHE A 88 -19.03 4.53 -0.37
CA PHE A 88 -20.10 3.68 -0.87
C PHE A 88 -21.44 4.40 -1.04
N ASP A 89 -21.67 5.44 -0.24
CA ASP A 89 -22.95 6.10 0.02
C ASP A 89 -23.12 7.42 -0.75
N LEU A 90 -22.53 7.51 -1.94
CA LEU A 90 -22.84 8.61 -2.87
C LEU A 90 -24.34 8.60 -3.24
N PRO A 91 -25.02 9.76 -3.20
CA PRO A 91 -26.40 9.89 -3.69
C PRO A 91 -26.51 9.43 -5.14
N ASP A 92 -27.59 8.72 -5.45
CA ASP A 92 -27.81 8.10 -6.77
C ASP A 92 -27.82 9.14 -7.90
N GLU A 93 -28.40 10.31 -7.66
CA GLU A 93 -28.45 11.44 -8.59
C GLU A 93 -27.09 12.11 -8.84
N ALA A 94 -26.12 11.90 -7.95
CA ALA A 94 -24.77 12.43 -8.08
C ALA A 94 -23.82 11.48 -8.83
N ARG A 95 -24.19 10.20 -8.99
CA ARG A 95 -23.35 9.20 -9.65
C ARG A 95 -23.24 9.50 -11.15
N GLN A 96 -22.00 9.49 -11.64
CA GLN A 96 -21.65 9.81 -13.02
C GLN A 96 -21.01 8.64 -13.77
N ASP A 97 -20.66 7.55 -13.08
CA ASP A 97 -20.03 6.40 -13.72
C ASP A 97 -20.97 5.75 -14.74
N PRO A 98 -20.53 5.53 -15.99
CA PRO A 98 -21.30 4.76 -16.96
C PRO A 98 -21.72 3.37 -16.49
N ILE A 99 -20.97 2.73 -15.57
CA ILE A 99 -21.35 1.45 -14.97
C ILE A 99 -22.65 1.58 -14.16
N TRP A 100 -22.77 2.64 -13.35
CA TRP A 100 -23.99 2.92 -12.57
C TRP A 100 -25.20 3.09 -13.50
N VAL A 101 -25.04 3.93 -14.54
CA VAL A 101 -26.12 4.22 -15.50
C VAL A 101 -26.53 2.98 -16.29
N ARG A 102 -25.56 2.22 -16.82
CA ARG A 102 -25.82 1.04 -17.67
C ARG A 102 -26.38 -0.15 -16.89
N SER A 103 -26.05 -0.26 -15.61
CA SER A 103 -26.58 -1.28 -14.71
C SER A 103 -27.93 -0.91 -14.10
N ALA A 104 -28.50 0.25 -14.46
CA ALA A 104 -29.71 0.80 -13.86
C ALA A 104 -29.65 0.84 -12.31
N GLY A 105 -28.47 1.19 -11.78
CA GLY A 105 -28.22 1.30 -10.34
C GLY A 105 -27.87 -0.02 -9.62
N ALA A 106 -27.76 -1.14 -10.33
CA ALA A 106 -27.40 -2.42 -9.71
C ALA A 106 -25.92 -2.47 -9.26
N GLU A 107 -25.03 -1.76 -9.95
CA GLU A 107 -23.61 -1.64 -9.58
C GLU A 107 -23.25 -0.21 -9.22
N LEU A 108 -22.61 -0.01 -8.06
CA LEU A 108 -22.17 1.32 -7.58
C LEU A 108 -21.19 2.05 -8.52
N GLY A 109 -20.54 1.32 -9.45
CA GLY A 109 -19.54 1.89 -10.35
C GLY A 109 -18.21 2.19 -9.65
N ARG A 110 -17.50 3.22 -10.11
CA ARG A 110 -16.14 3.57 -9.62
C ARG A 110 -16.08 4.97 -9.00
N ASP A 111 -17.21 5.67 -8.88
CA ASP A 111 -17.22 7.06 -8.43
C ASP A 111 -16.76 7.25 -6.99
N GLY A 112 -16.92 6.25 -6.12
CA GLY A 112 -16.46 6.35 -4.73
C GLY A 112 -14.96 6.66 -4.63
N CYS A 113 -14.13 6.05 -5.49
CA CYS A 113 -12.69 6.27 -5.47
C CYS A 113 -12.28 7.54 -6.23
N ARG A 114 -13.25 8.26 -6.80
CA ARG A 114 -13.09 9.51 -7.56
C ARG A 114 -13.60 10.73 -6.81
N VAL A 115 -14.15 10.54 -5.60
CA VAL A 115 -14.57 11.62 -4.72
C VAL A 115 -13.40 12.62 -4.53
N PRO A 116 -13.66 13.93 -4.68
CA PRO A 116 -12.65 14.98 -4.52
C PRO A 116 -11.85 14.87 -3.22
N LEU A 117 -10.55 15.18 -3.30
CA LEU A 117 -9.63 14.99 -2.17
C LEU A 117 -9.85 16.03 -1.06
N PRO A 118 -9.69 15.64 0.22
CA PRO A 118 -9.75 16.55 1.34
C PRO A 118 -8.40 17.24 1.54
N TRP A 119 -8.32 18.52 1.21
CA TRP A 119 -7.11 19.33 1.41
C TRP A 119 -7.08 20.01 2.77
N SER A 120 -8.20 20.61 3.18
CA SER A 120 -8.33 21.28 4.46
C SER A 120 -9.64 20.94 5.15
N ALA A 121 -9.55 20.40 6.37
CA ALA A 121 -10.69 19.84 7.10
C ALA A 121 -11.82 20.83 7.36
N ASP A 122 -11.49 22.09 7.65
CA ASP A 122 -12.46 23.11 8.08
C ASP A 122 -12.89 24.04 6.94
N ALA A 123 -12.39 23.82 5.72
CA ALA A 123 -12.72 24.63 4.55
C ALA A 123 -13.97 24.09 3.82
N PRO A 124 -14.73 24.96 3.12
CA PRO A 124 -15.80 24.51 2.22
C PRO A 124 -15.29 23.47 1.22
N ALA A 125 -16.09 22.42 0.97
CA ALA A 125 -15.71 21.29 0.11
C ALA A 125 -14.34 20.66 0.47
N LEU A 126 -13.97 20.72 1.76
CA LEU A 126 -12.69 20.31 2.30
C LEU A 126 -11.49 20.92 1.55
N GLY A 127 -11.64 22.14 1.04
CA GLY A 127 -10.59 22.86 0.33
C GLY A 127 -10.32 22.38 -1.10
N PHE A 128 -11.16 21.51 -1.67
CA PHE A 128 -11.01 21.08 -3.06
C PHE A 128 -11.35 22.19 -4.07
N SER A 129 -12.45 22.90 -3.83
CA SER A 129 -12.91 24.02 -4.68
C SER A 129 -12.77 25.34 -3.91
N ALA A 130 -12.48 26.43 -4.64
CA ALA A 130 -12.52 27.76 -4.05
C ALA A 130 -13.95 28.09 -3.59
N PRO A 131 -14.16 28.90 -2.52
CA PRO A 131 -15.50 29.21 -2.01
C PRO A 131 -16.45 29.86 -3.02
N VAL A 132 -15.91 30.52 -4.05
CA VAL A 132 -16.67 31.18 -5.12
C VAL A 132 -16.90 30.29 -6.35
N ALA A 133 -16.37 29.06 -6.35
CA ALA A 133 -16.54 28.11 -7.44
C ALA A 133 -17.84 27.29 -7.27
N ALA A 134 -18.27 26.63 -8.35
CA ALA A 134 -19.35 25.66 -8.26
C ALA A 134 -18.98 24.50 -7.31
N PRO A 135 -19.97 23.84 -6.67
CA PRO A 135 -19.73 22.65 -5.88
C PRO A 135 -18.95 21.58 -6.67
N PRO A 136 -18.16 20.72 -6.00
CA PRO A 136 -17.49 19.63 -6.68
C PRO A 136 -18.49 18.71 -7.40
N TRP A 137 -18.04 18.10 -8.49
CA TRP A 137 -18.84 17.23 -9.35
C TRP A 137 -19.38 15.96 -8.66
N LEU A 138 -18.69 15.51 -7.60
CA LEU A 138 -19.18 14.49 -6.67
C LEU A 138 -19.22 15.08 -5.25
N PRO A 139 -20.26 14.80 -4.46
CA PRO A 139 -20.33 15.25 -3.07
C PRO A 139 -19.21 14.61 -2.25
N VAL A 140 -18.61 15.42 -1.38
CA VAL A 140 -17.55 14.99 -0.45
C VAL A 140 -18.21 14.75 0.91
N PRO A 141 -18.09 13.55 1.50
CA PRO A 141 -18.72 13.27 2.79
C PRO A 141 -17.95 13.93 3.94
N ASP A 142 -18.66 14.32 5.00
CA ASP A 142 -18.07 15.06 6.13
C ASP A 142 -16.90 14.31 6.79
N TRP A 143 -16.97 12.98 6.86
CA TRP A 143 -15.93 12.14 7.46
C TRP A 143 -14.59 12.16 6.69
N PHE A 144 -14.55 12.67 5.46
CA PHE A 144 -13.27 12.92 4.76
C PHE A 144 -12.40 13.95 5.47
N ALA A 145 -12.97 14.81 6.33
CA ALA A 145 -12.22 15.80 7.10
C ALA A 145 -11.12 15.17 7.98
N ASP A 146 -11.36 13.96 8.52
CA ASP A 146 -10.39 13.21 9.33
C ASP A 146 -9.15 12.78 8.54
N TYR A 147 -9.27 12.73 7.21
CA TYR A 147 -8.21 12.32 6.29
C TYR A 147 -7.54 13.50 5.59
N ALA A 148 -7.94 14.74 5.90
CA ALA A 148 -7.47 15.93 5.19
C ALA A 148 -5.95 16.12 5.26
N VAL A 149 -5.38 16.67 4.18
CA VAL A 149 -3.94 16.89 4.04
C VAL A 149 -3.38 17.77 5.17
N ASP A 150 -4.11 18.79 5.60
CA ASP A 150 -3.72 19.66 6.72
C ASP A 150 -3.66 18.92 8.07
N ARG A 151 -4.57 17.98 8.32
CA ARG A 151 -4.56 17.13 9.53
C ARG A 151 -3.42 16.12 9.53
N GLN A 152 -2.99 15.65 8.36
CA GLN A 152 -1.90 14.66 8.26
C GLN A 152 -0.51 15.28 8.13
N THR A 153 -0.42 16.54 7.73
CA THR A 153 0.87 17.23 7.53
C THR A 153 1.57 17.45 8.87
N GLY A 154 2.73 16.81 9.04
CA GLY A 154 3.54 16.89 10.25
C GLY A 154 3.13 15.93 11.36
N ALA A 155 1.98 15.26 11.25
CA ALA A 155 1.58 14.21 12.19
C ALA A 155 2.47 12.96 11.98
N PRO A 156 3.19 12.49 13.03
CA PRO A 156 4.23 11.46 12.87
C PRO A 156 3.67 10.11 12.39
N ASP A 157 2.47 9.74 12.84
CA ASP A 157 1.87 8.44 12.55
C ASP A 157 0.90 8.49 11.34
N SER A 158 0.80 9.61 10.64
CA SER A 158 -0.12 9.76 9.50
C SER A 158 0.32 8.92 8.29
N PHE A 159 -0.64 8.59 7.42
CA PHE A 159 -0.34 7.94 6.15
C PHE A 159 0.60 8.83 5.31
N LEU A 160 0.35 10.15 5.29
CA LEU A 160 1.15 11.08 4.50
C LEU A 160 2.62 11.10 4.94
N THR A 161 2.86 11.08 6.26
CA THR A 161 4.21 11.01 6.82
C THR A 161 4.86 9.68 6.49
N LEU A 162 4.14 8.56 6.61
CA LEU A 162 4.63 7.23 6.22
C LEU A 162 5.07 7.20 4.76
N TYR A 163 4.21 7.61 3.82
CA TYR A 163 4.52 7.57 2.39
C TYR A 163 5.74 8.42 2.05
N ARG A 164 5.82 9.65 2.60
CA ARG A 164 6.99 10.52 2.43
C ARG A 164 8.27 9.88 3.00
N HIS A 165 8.16 9.22 4.15
CA HIS A 165 9.28 8.52 4.78
C HIS A 165 9.74 7.30 3.97
N LEU A 166 8.82 6.46 3.50
CA LEU A 166 9.11 5.30 2.66
C LEU A 166 9.77 5.71 1.34
N VAL A 167 9.23 6.70 0.64
CA VAL A 167 9.83 7.19 -0.63
C VAL A 167 11.24 7.75 -0.41
N ARG A 168 11.47 8.48 0.69
CA ARG A 168 12.80 8.97 1.05
C ARG A 168 13.75 7.84 1.41
N SER A 169 13.28 6.88 2.18
CA SER A 169 14.08 5.73 2.63
C SER A 169 14.41 4.81 1.46
N ARG A 170 13.50 4.63 0.50
CA ARG A 170 13.70 3.79 -0.68
C ARG A 170 14.97 4.18 -1.43
N ARG A 171 15.17 5.47 -1.65
CA ARG A 171 16.35 6.03 -2.34
C ARG A 171 17.66 5.84 -1.58
N ARG A 172 17.60 5.53 -0.28
CA ARG A 172 18.77 5.39 0.59
C ARG A 172 19.17 3.95 0.81
N VAL A 173 18.20 3.05 0.97
CA VAL A 173 18.48 1.66 1.38
C VAL A 173 18.27 0.63 0.29
N PHE A 174 17.44 0.89 -0.72
CA PHE A 174 17.24 -0.06 -1.80
C PHE A 174 17.96 0.38 -3.06
N ASP A 175 18.83 -0.49 -3.55
CA ASP A 175 19.52 -0.29 -4.83
C ASP A 175 18.52 -0.41 -5.98
N ALA A 176 18.57 0.54 -6.91
CA ALA A 176 17.63 0.61 -8.03
C ALA A 176 17.73 -0.63 -8.95
N ASP A 177 18.97 -1.06 -9.22
CA ASP A 177 19.29 -2.12 -10.19
C ASP A 177 19.52 -3.49 -9.53
N ALA A 178 19.53 -3.57 -8.20
CA ALA A 178 19.75 -4.84 -7.53
C ALA A 178 18.54 -5.78 -7.73
N PRO A 179 18.79 -7.08 -7.98
CA PRO A 179 17.71 -8.06 -8.06
C PRO A 179 17.08 -8.27 -6.68
N VAL A 180 15.84 -8.74 -6.68
CA VAL A 180 15.18 -9.23 -5.46
C VAL A 180 15.78 -10.58 -5.09
N ARG A 181 16.23 -10.69 -3.84
CA ARG A 181 16.74 -11.92 -3.25
C ARG A 181 15.84 -12.31 -2.08
N TRP A 182 15.03 -13.35 -2.29
CA TRP A 182 14.12 -13.87 -1.27
C TRP A 182 14.89 -14.41 -0.07
N LEU A 183 14.40 -14.11 1.13
CA LEU A 183 14.95 -14.55 2.41
C LEU A 183 13.98 -15.55 3.03
N VAL A 184 14.49 -16.48 3.84
CA VAL A 184 13.69 -17.49 4.52
C VAL A 184 13.77 -17.25 6.03
N PRO A 185 12.91 -16.38 6.60
CA PRO A 185 12.86 -16.17 8.03
C PRO A 185 12.33 -17.43 8.74
N PRO A 186 12.60 -17.60 10.04
CA PRO A 186 12.11 -18.76 10.80
C PRO A 186 10.58 -18.86 10.85
N ASP A 187 9.88 -17.73 10.80
CA ASP A 187 8.42 -17.70 10.81
C ASP A 187 7.88 -17.71 9.38
N PRO A 188 7.15 -18.75 8.95
CA PRO A 188 6.66 -18.87 7.57
C PRO A 188 5.59 -17.82 7.25
N ALA A 189 5.03 -17.13 8.24
CA ALA A 189 4.09 -16.04 8.04
C ALA A 189 4.76 -14.70 7.73
N VAL A 190 6.09 -14.64 7.67
CA VAL A 190 6.85 -13.44 7.31
C VAL A 190 7.34 -13.57 5.87
N LEU A 191 6.80 -12.73 4.99
CA LEU A 191 7.35 -12.50 3.66
C LEU A 191 8.59 -11.63 3.79
N ALA A 192 9.73 -12.08 3.24
CA ALA A 192 10.98 -11.33 3.34
C ALA A 192 11.81 -11.39 2.07
N PHE A 193 12.42 -10.26 1.71
CA PHE A 193 13.43 -10.18 0.66
C PHE A 193 14.45 -9.07 0.91
N ALA A 194 15.62 -9.21 0.29
CA ALA A 194 16.64 -8.18 0.16
C ALA A 194 16.70 -7.63 -1.26
N ARG A 195 17.06 -6.35 -1.41
CA ARG A 195 17.41 -5.70 -2.67
C ARG A 195 18.52 -4.67 -2.40
N GLY A 196 19.75 -5.03 -2.78
CA GLY A 196 20.93 -4.32 -2.28
C GLY A 196 21.09 -4.57 -0.78
N ASP A 197 21.42 -3.51 -0.04
CA ASP A 197 21.46 -3.53 1.43
C ASP A 197 20.08 -3.44 2.09
N GLY A 198 19.05 -3.05 1.34
CA GLY A 198 17.70 -2.91 1.87
C GLY A 198 17.02 -4.27 2.03
N VAL A 199 16.40 -4.50 3.20
CA VAL A 199 15.59 -5.68 3.50
C VAL A 199 14.16 -5.23 3.81
N CYS A 200 13.18 -5.89 3.21
CA CYS A 200 11.76 -5.68 3.48
C CYS A 200 11.17 -6.93 4.12
N LEU A 201 10.54 -6.75 5.28
CA LEU A 201 9.79 -7.78 6.00
C LEU A 201 8.33 -7.39 6.02
N VAL A 202 7.43 -8.35 5.79
CA VAL A 202 5.98 -8.17 5.89
C VAL A 202 5.41 -9.35 6.65
N ASN A 203 4.73 -9.10 7.77
CA ASN A 203 4.02 -10.13 8.51
C ASN A 203 2.59 -10.24 7.99
N VAL A 204 2.30 -11.37 7.36
CA VAL A 204 1.00 -11.73 6.81
C VAL A 204 0.25 -12.73 7.70
N GLY A 205 0.80 -13.06 8.87
CA GLY A 205 0.20 -13.95 9.86
C GLY A 205 -0.62 -13.24 10.91
N GLY A 206 -1.41 -14.01 11.66
CA GLY A 206 -2.31 -13.49 12.70
C GLY A 206 -1.67 -13.19 14.05
N ARG A 207 -0.34 -13.21 14.17
CA ARG A 207 0.38 -12.93 15.43
C ARG A 207 1.62 -12.07 15.20
N ALA A 208 1.97 -11.27 16.19
CA ALA A 208 3.22 -10.51 16.16
C ALA A 208 4.44 -11.44 16.09
N VAL A 209 5.46 -11.02 15.36
CA VAL A 209 6.74 -11.71 15.24
C VAL A 209 7.83 -10.83 15.86
N ALA A 210 8.62 -11.43 16.76
CA ALA A 210 9.76 -10.76 17.35
C ALA A 210 10.90 -10.65 16.33
N LEU A 211 11.51 -9.47 16.22
CA LEU A 211 12.71 -9.27 15.43
C LEU A 211 13.95 -9.59 16.30
N PRO A 212 14.98 -10.24 15.75
CA PRO A 212 16.30 -10.29 16.38
C PRO A 212 16.76 -8.86 16.75
N PRO A 213 17.38 -8.65 17.94
CA PRO A 213 17.77 -7.31 18.39
C PRO A 213 18.68 -6.57 17.40
N GLU A 214 19.53 -7.28 16.68
CA GLU A 214 20.42 -6.75 15.64
C GLU A 214 19.64 -6.19 14.46
N LEU A 215 18.55 -6.86 14.06
CA LEU A 215 17.67 -6.40 13.00
C LEU A 215 16.82 -5.23 13.45
N ASP A 216 16.25 -5.28 14.66
CA ASP A 216 15.39 -4.20 15.17
C ASP A 216 16.15 -2.87 15.32
N ARG A 217 17.43 -2.91 15.74
CA ARG A 217 18.34 -1.76 15.77
C ARG A 217 18.65 -1.17 14.39
N ALA A 218 18.54 -1.98 13.34
CA ALA A 218 18.83 -1.60 11.96
C ALA A 218 17.57 -1.18 11.17
N VAL A 219 16.39 -1.13 11.81
CA VAL A 219 15.14 -0.69 11.17
C VAL A 219 15.22 0.79 10.80
N VAL A 220 14.94 1.08 9.53
CA VAL A 220 14.91 2.44 8.97
C VAL A 220 13.49 2.93 8.69
N ALA A 221 12.52 2.04 8.53
CA ALA A 221 11.11 2.39 8.37
C ALA A 221 10.20 1.32 8.95
N ARG A 222 9.07 1.75 9.51
CA ARG A 222 7.97 0.91 9.99
C ARG A 222 6.69 1.40 9.35
N SER A 223 5.80 0.47 9.01
CA SER A 223 4.46 0.78 8.49
C SER A 223 3.49 1.24 9.60
N GLY A 224 3.75 0.89 10.86
CA GLY A 224 3.01 1.32 12.05
C GLY A 224 3.95 1.78 13.18
N ALA A 225 3.36 2.24 14.29
CA ALA A 225 4.09 2.80 15.43
C ALA A 225 4.72 1.75 16.35
N ASP A 226 4.15 0.54 16.38
CA ASP A 226 4.59 -0.52 17.30
C ASP A 226 5.99 -1.05 16.96
N ALA A 227 6.72 -1.45 18.00
CA ALA A 227 8.02 -2.10 17.86
C ALA A 227 7.89 -3.55 17.35
N GLY A 228 8.99 -4.11 16.84
CA GLY A 228 9.01 -5.45 16.24
C GLY A 228 8.25 -5.51 14.92
N LEU A 229 7.56 -6.64 14.68
CA LEU A 229 6.78 -6.87 13.47
C LEU A 229 5.35 -7.40 13.81
N PRO A 230 4.41 -6.51 14.18
CA PRO A 230 3.00 -6.84 14.43
C PRO A 230 2.30 -7.55 13.26
N CYS A 231 1.11 -8.12 13.52
CA CYS A 231 0.19 -8.58 12.48
C CYS A 231 -0.09 -7.47 11.47
N ASP A 232 -0.24 -7.82 10.18
CA ASP A 232 -0.59 -6.89 9.10
C ASP A 232 0.37 -5.68 9.00
N SER A 233 1.66 -5.89 9.28
CA SER A 233 2.68 -4.84 9.28
C SER A 233 3.91 -5.22 8.46
N ALA A 234 4.67 -4.19 8.11
CA ALA A 234 5.95 -4.28 7.43
C ALA A 234 7.01 -3.39 8.09
N VAL A 235 8.28 -3.82 8.01
CA VAL A 235 9.46 -3.03 8.37
C VAL A 235 10.52 -3.09 7.27
N TRP A 236 11.30 -2.03 7.17
CA TRP A 236 12.50 -1.99 6.33
C TRP A 236 13.75 -1.90 7.20
N ILE A 237 14.75 -2.69 6.83
CA ILE A 237 16.04 -2.77 7.52
C ILE A 237 17.15 -2.38 6.55
N ASP A 238 18.13 -1.63 7.04
CA ASP A 238 19.38 -1.36 6.35
C ASP A 238 20.42 -2.41 6.78
N ALA A 239 20.67 -3.41 5.94
CA ALA A 239 21.55 -4.53 6.25
C ALA A 239 23.00 -4.11 6.49
N ALA A 240 23.43 -2.95 5.96
CA ALA A 240 24.76 -2.40 6.23
C ALA A 240 24.93 -2.00 7.71
N ARG A 241 23.83 -1.83 8.46
CA ARG A 241 23.83 -1.53 9.90
C ARG A 241 23.76 -2.77 10.78
N VAL A 242 23.61 -3.96 10.20
CA VAL A 242 23.53 -5.22 10.95
C VAL A 242 24.94 -5.76 11.18
N PRO A 243 25.44 -5.84 12.43
CA PRO A 243 26.76 -6.38 12.72
C PRO A 243 26.90 -7.82 12.20
N GLY A 244 27.91 -8.11 11.38
CA GLY A 244 28.08 -9.43 10.77
C GLY A 244 27.09 -9.77 9.64
N GLY A 245 26.26 -8.80 9.21
CA GLY A 245 25.29 -8.92 8.13
C GLY A 245 24.15 -9.89 8.41
N LEU A 246 23.29 -10.14 7.42
CA LEU A 246 22.09 -10.99 7.57
C LEU A 246 22.40 -12.45 7.95
N ARG A 247 23.59 -12.95 7.60
CA ARG A 247 24.03 -14.31 7.98
C ARG A 247 24.17 -14.46 9.49
N SER A 248 24.53 -13.39 10.21
CA SER A 248 24.71 -13.42 11.66
C SER A 248 23.42 -13.72 12.42
N VAL A 249 22.27 -13.45 11.82
CA VAL A 249 20.94 -13.67 12.42
C VAL A 249 20.23 -14.92 11.87
N GLY A 250 20.95 -15.77 11.13
CA GLY A 250 20.42 -17.01 10.56
C GLY A 250 19.48 -16.81 9.36
N TRP A 251 19.46 -15.61 8.77
CA TRP A 251 18.67 -15.31 7.59
C TRP A 251 19.53 -15.58 6.37
N ASP A 252 19.52 -16.85 5.95
CA ASP A 252 20.29 -17.28 4.81
C ASP A 252 19.59 -16.92 3.49
N VAL A 253 20.40 -16.83 2.44
CA VAL A 253 19.93 -16.83 1.07
C VAL A 253 19.97 -18.28 0.63
N PRO A 254 18.89 -18.87 0.08
CA PRO A 254 18.98 -20.19 -0.50
C PRO A 254 20.15 -20.24 -1.49
N SER A 255 21.17 -21.03 -1.17
CA SER A 255 22.29 -21.27 -2.07
C SER A 255 21.74 -21.93 -3.33
N GLY A 256 21.56 -21.18 -4.42
CA GLY A 256 21.14 -21.74 -5.70
C GLY A 256 20.22 -20.91 -6.59
N VAL A 257 19.67 -19.77 -6.16
CA VAL A 257 18.81 -18.95 -7.03
C VAL A 257 19.60 -17.82 -7.71
N GLY A 258 20.31 -18.20 -8.77
CA GLY A 258 20.57 -17.38 -9.96
C GLY A 258 21.41 -16.10 -9.79
N ALA A 259 22.74 -16.26 -9.70
CA ALA A 259 23.58 -15.33 -10.45
C ALA A 259 23.27 -15.57 -11.95
N PRO A 260 22.88 -14.55 -12.74
CA PRO A 260 22.79 -14.76 -14.18
C PRO A 260 24.17 -15.17 -14.66
N ALA A 261 24.24 -16.30 -15.36
CA ALA A 261 25.45 -16.71 -16.05
C ALA A 261 25.88 -15.54 -16.93
N ARG A 262 27.09 -15.02 -16.69
CA ARG A 262 27.74 -14.12 -17.63
C ARG A 262 27.98 -14.93 -18.90
N ALA A 263 27.20 -14.65 -19.93
CA ALA A 263 27.52 -14.98 -21.32
C ALA A 263 28.22 -13.76 -21.93
#